data_AF-A0A267DZ05-F1
#
_entry.id   AF-A0A267DZ05-F1
#
_cell.length_a   1.000
_cell.length_b   1.000
_cell.length_c   1.000
_cell.angle_alpha   90.00
_cell.angle_beta   90.00
_cell.angle_gamma   90.00
#
_symmetry.space_group_name_H-M   'P 1'
#
loop_
_entity.id
_entity.type
_entity.pdbx_description
1 polymer ?
#
loop_
_entity_poly.entity_id
_entity_poly.type
_entity_poly.pdbx_seq_one_letter_code
_entity_poly.pdbx_strand_id
1 'polypeptide(L)'
;IQSCYDKGMRLVTIKDLATNNRVKAFLLGKKVEKAYVGMDDQAREGYFQRTDGSVYVKDDFSRWRARLAARAAKRRRRLRDF
;
A
#
# COMPACT_ATOMS: atom_id res chain seq x y z
N ILE A 1 -10.57 11.67 -0.93
CA ILE A 1 -9.95 12.13 -2.21
C ILE A 1 -10.17 13.64 -2.40
N GLN A 2 -11.41 14.13 -2.25
CA GLN A 2 -11.76 15.55 -2.45
C GLN A 2 -10.83 16.56 -1.76
N SER A 3 -10.47 16.34 -0.49
CA SER A 3 -9.60 17.25 0.27
C SER A 3 -8.21 17.51 -0.34
N CYS A 4 -7.69 16.59 -1.16
CA CYS A 4 -6.47 16.83 -1.93
C CYS A 4 -6.74 17.73 -3.13
N TYR A 5 -7.84 17.48 -3.85
CA TYR A 5 -8.24 18.27 -5.01
C TYR A 5 -8.57 19.72 -4.65
N ASP A 6 -9.21 19.95 -3.51
CA ASP A 6 -9.52 21.30 -3.01
C ASP A 6 -8.26 22.16 -2.79
N LYS A 7 -7.08 21.51 -2.70
CA LYS A 7 -5.78 22.16 -2.55
C LYS A 7 -4.94 22.14 -3.84
N GLY A 8 -5.55 21.82 -4.98
CA GLY A 8 -4.84 21.66 -6.25
C GLY A 8 -3.87 20.47 -6.29
N MET A 9 -4.04 19.50 -5.38
CA MET A 9 -3.18 18.32 -5.24
C MET A 9 -3.93 17.02 -5.56
N ARG A 10 -3.20 15.90 -5.62
CA ARG A 10 -3.74 14.55 -5.75
C ARG A 10 -3.17 13.64 -4.67
N LEU A 11 -3.87 12.53 -4.37
CA LEU A 11 -3.25 11.46 -3.59
C LEU A 11 -2.01 10.94 -4.32
N VAL A 12 -0.97 10.61 -3.55
CA VAL A 12 0.35 10.25 -4.10
C VAL A 12 0.29 8.97 -4.92
N THR A 13 0.92 9.00 -6.10
CA THR A 13 1.19 7.81 -6.92
C THR A 13 2.56 7.24 -6.56
N ILE A 14 2.66 5.94 -6.34
CA ILE A 14 3.90 5.26 -5.98
C ILE A 14 4.25 4.25 -7.08
N LYS A 15 5.27 4.57 -7.90
CA LYS A 15 5.70 3.75 -9.05
C LYS A 15 7.04 3.06 -8.86
N ASP A 16 7.73 3.32 -7.76
CA ASP A 16 9.05 2.79 -7.50
C ASP A 16 9.36 2.71 -5.99
N LEU A 17 10.46 2.02 -5.68
CA LEU A 17 10.93 1.81 -4.32
C LEU A 17 11.38 3.11 -3.64
N ALA A 18 12.02 4.02 -4.38
CA ALA A 18 12.55 5.26 -3.82
C ALA A 18 11.41 6.17 -3.34
N THR A 19 10.38 6.34 -4.16
CA THR A 19 9.14 7.06 -3.84
C THR A 19 8.42 6.41 -2.66
N ASN A 20 8.28 5.08 -2.66
CA ASN A 20 7.71 4.35 -1.51
C ASN A 20 8.47 4.65 -0.20
N ASN A 21 9.80 4.65 -0.24
CA ASN A 21 10.63 4.88 0.94
C ASN A 21 10.53 6.34 1.42
N ARG A 22 10.49 7.31 0.51
CA ARG A 22 10.28 8.73 0.83
C ARG A 22 8.92 8.97 1.51
N VAL A 23 7.85 8.40 0.96
CA VAL A 23 6.51 8.49 1.54
C VAL A 23 6.47 7.85 2.93
N LYS A 24 7.09 6.67 3.11
CA LYS A 24 7.17 6.01 4.43
C LYS A 24 7.93 6.86 5.45
N ALA A 25 9.09 7.40 5.09
CA ALA A 25 9.87 8.25 5.99
C ALA A 25 9.10 9.51 6.41
N PHE A 26 8.38 10.14 5.47
CA PHE A 26 7.51 11.27 5.75
C PHE A 26 6.40 10.92 6.75
N LEU A 27 5.69 9.82 6.53
CA LEU A 27 4.60 9.37 7.42
C LEU A 27 5.11 9.00 8.82
N LEU A 28 6.28 8.35 8.91
CA LEU A 28 6.94 8.05 10.18
C LEU A 28 7.29 9.32 10.95
N GLY A 29 7.86 10.32 10.28
CA GLY A 29 8.15 11.63 10.89
C GLY A 29 6.91 12.37 11.39
N LYS A 30 5.73 12.07 10.82
CA LYS A 30 4.43 12.62 11.24
C LYS A 30 3.68 11.72 12.23
N LYS A 31 4.26 10.59 12.66
CA LYS A 31 3.61 9.57 13.51
C LYS A 31 2.26 9.08 12.94
N VAL A 32 2.17 8.96 11.62
CA VAL A 32 0.98 8.46 10.92
C VAL A 32 1.14 6.97 10.61
N GLU A 33 0.27 6.14 11.16
CA GLU A 33 0.32 4.68 10.95
C GLU A 33 -0.25 4.23 9.61
N LYS A 34 -1.29 4.91 9.13
CA LYS A 34 -2.02 4.59 7.88
C LYS A 34 -2.37 5.87 7.16
N ALA A 35 -2.22 5.84 5.84
CA ALA A 35 -2.59 6.95 4.96
C ALA A 35 -3.18 6.40 3.67
N TYR A 36 -4.13 7.13 3.09
CA TYR A 36 -4.62 6.86 1.75
C TYR A 36 -3.54 7.21 0.71
N VAL A 37 -3.48 6.42 -0.36
CA VAL A 37 -2.62 6.64 -1.52
C VAL A 37 -3.49 6.67 -2.78
N GLY A 38 -2.94 7.19 -3.89
CA GLY A 38 -3.66 7.34 -5.14
C GLY A 38 -3.69 6.05 -5.96
N MET A 39 -4.21 4.96 -5.40
CA MET A 39 -4.44 3.69 -6.08
C MET A 39 -5.75 3.07 -5.58
N ASP A 40 -6.70 2.87 -6.49
CA ASP A 40 -8.03 2.34 -6.21
C ASP A 40 -8.61 1.64 -7.45
N ASP A 41 -9.64 0.83 -7.28
CA ASP A 41 -10.36 0.14 -8.35
C ASP A 41 -11.83 0.59 -8.44
N GLN A 42 -12.13 1.84 -8.05
CA GLN A 42 -13.51 2.34 -7.99
C GLN A 42 -14.22 2.36 -9.34
N ALA A 43 -13.48 2.62 -10.42
CA ALA A 43 -14.04 2.63 -11.77
C ALA A 43 -14.40 1.22 -12.27
N ARG A 44 -13.69 0.18 -11.80
CA ARG A 44 -13.88 -1.22 -12.19
C ARG A 44 -13.16 -2.15 -11.21
N GLU A 45 -13.94 -2.89 -10.43
CA GLU A 45 -13.45 -3.84 -9.44
C GLU A 45 -12.37 -4.77 -10.02
N GLY A 46 -11.26 -4.91 -9.29
CA GLY A 46 -10.11 -5.74 -9.69
C GLY A 46 -9.15 -5.06 -10.68
N TYR A 47 -9.43 -3.83 -11.13
CA TYR A 47 -8.58 -3.05 -12.03
C TYR A 47 -8.13 -1.77 -11.35
N PHE A 48 -7.01 -1.87 -10.63
CA PHE A 48 -6.44 -0.74 -9.92
C PHE A 48 -5.93 0.33 -10.90
N GLN A 49 -6.34 1.56 -10.67
CA GLN A 49 -5.94 2.75 -11.39
C GLN A 49 -5.26 3.71 -10.43
N ARG A 50 -4.33 4.51 -10.96
CA ARG A 50 -3.62 5.54 -10.20
C ARG A 50 -4.20 6.91 -10.48
N THR A 51 -3.99 7.83 -9.54
CA THR A 51 -4.44 9.23 -9.65
C THR A 51 -3.81 10.02 -10.80
N ASP A 52 -2.77 9.51 -11.44
CA ASP A 52 -2.19 10.07 -12.66
C ASP A 52 -2.79 9.50 -13.95
N GLY A 53 -3.82 8.64 -13.84
CA GLY A 53 -4.51 8.00 -14.94
C GLY A 53 -3.86 6.70 -15.42
N SER A 54 -2.70 6.31 -14.90
CA SER A 54 -2.06 5.05 -15.29
C SER A 54 -2.74 3.85 -14.62
N VAL A 55 -2.98 2.79 -15.40
CA VAL A 55 -3.53 1.52 -14.90
C VAL A 55 -2.39 0.69 -14.31
N TYR A 56 -2.60 0.11 -13.14
CA TYR A 56 -1.67 -0.86 -12.57
C TYR A 56 -1.70 -2.16 -13.37
N VAL A 57 -0.52 -2.63 -13.78
CA VAL A 57 -0.33 -3.97 -14.37
C VAL A 57 0.52 -4.84 -13.45
N LYS A 58 0.46 -6.16 -13.62
CA LYS A 58 1.09 -7.13 -12.71
C LYS A 58 2.58 -6.88 -12.43
N ASP A 59 3.31 -6.39 -13.42
CA ASP A 59 4.77 -6.17 -13.34
C ASP A 59 5.14 -4.75 -12.87
N ASP A 60 4.14 -3.89 -12.64
CA ASP A 60 4.38 -2.60 -12.03
C ASP A 60 4.82 -2.74 -10.57
N PHE A 61 5.49 -1.71 -10.08
CA PHE A 61 5.80 -1.61 -8.66
C PHE A 61 4.53 -1.71 -7.80
N SER A 62 4.53 -2.68 -6.91
CA SER A 62 3.61 -2.76 -5.79
C SER A 62 4.33 -3.24 -4.53
N ARG A 63 3.88 -2.75 -3.37
CA ARG A 63 4.27 -3.26 -2.05
C ARG A 63 3.04 -3.50 -1.21
N TRP A 64 2.20 -4.39 -1.71
CA TRP A 64 1.07 -4.92 -0.97
C TRP A 64 1.54 -5.42 0.40
N ARG A 65 0.77 -5.14 1.46
CA ARG A 65 0.96 -5.88 2.70
C ARG A 65 0.78 -7.34 2.34
N ALA A 66 1.78 -8.16 2.63
CA ALA A 66 1.61 -9.60 2.59
C ALA A 66 0.33 -9.91 3.38
N ARG A 67 -0.60 -10.67 2.79
CA ARG A 67 -1.60 -11.37 3.60
C ARG A 67 -0.78 -12.04 4.69
N LEU A 68 -1.06 -11.73 5.96
CA LEU A 68 -0.46 -12.40 7.11
C LEU A 68 -0.33 -13.86 6.70
N ALA A 69 0.90 -14.34 6.53
CA ALA A 69 1.14 -15.68 6.03
C ALA A 69 0.24 -16.60 6.86
N ALA A 70 -0.55 -17.44 6.20
CA ALA A 70 -1.52 -18.36 6.77
C ALA A 70 -0.86 -19.44 7.68
N ARG A 71 -0.12 -18.98 8.70
CA ARG A 71 0.92 -19.66 9.46
C ARG A 71 1.24 -18.75 10.66
N ALA A 72 0.71 -18.91 11.87
CA ALA A 72 0.41 -20.18 12.52
C ALA A 72 1.44 -21.30 12.24
N ALA A 73 2.61 -21.00 11.66
CA ALA A 73 3.65 -21.99 11.35
C ALA A 73 4.35 -22.54 12.61
N LYS A 74 4.06 -21.99 13.80
CA LYS A 74 4.68 -22.40 15.06
C LYS A 74 3.76 -22.26 16.29
N ARG A 75 2.42 -22.25 16.13
CA ARG A 75 1.61 -22.71 17.28
C ARG A 75 2.02 -24.18 17.49
N ARG A 76 2.47 -24.56 18.68
CA ARG A 76 2.31 -25.94 19.19
C ARG A 76 3.04 -27.10 18.49
N ARG A 77 4.15 -26.90 17.75
CA ARG A 77 5.04 -28.04 17.39
C ARG A 77 6.25 -28.20 18.31
N ARG A 78 6.32 -27.42 19.40
CA ARG A 78 7.38 -27.50 20.42
C ARG A 78 6.80 -27.56 21.84
N LEU A 79 5.65 -28.25 21.98
CA LEU A 79 5.09 -28.69 23.27
C LEU A 79 4.95 -30.23 23.27
N ARG A 80 5.76 -30.92 22.46
CA ARG A 80 5.76 -32.38 22.34
C ARG A 80 7.14 -33.01 22.49
N ASP A 81 8.13 -32.24 22.93
CA ASP A 81 9.47 -32.73 23.29
C ASP A 81 9.95 -31.93 24.50
N PHE A 82 9.45 -32.27 25.68
CA PHE A 82 10.04 -32.16 27.03
C PHE A 82 9.05 -32.71 28.05
#